data_AF-A0A6M1ZN28-F1
#
_entry.id   AF-A0A6M1ZN28-F1
#
_cell.length_a   1.000
_cell.length_b   1.000
_cell.length_c   1.000
_cell.angle_alpha   90.00
_cell.angle_beta   90.00
_cell.angle_gamma   90.00
#
_symmetry.space_group_name_H-M   'P 1'
#
loop_
_entity.id
_entity.type
_entity.pdbx_description
1 polymer ?
#
loop_
_entity_poly.entity_id
_entity_poly.type
_entity_poly.pdbx_seq_one_letter_code
_entity_poly.pdbx_strand_id
1 'polypeptide(L)'
;MRNWFKQGNHVGIFLILLFIVCFAWFWLRPVHQGLHEQMFELFYYGFRGMTFPSFILGIIQSYVWGYIGVTLWHLAGRCKKD
;
A
#
# COMPACT_ATOMS: atom_id res chain seq x y z
N MET A 1 -2.14 21.04 -12.42
CA MET A 1 -2.79 20.44 -11.23
C MET A 1 -3.57 19.15 -11.53
N ARG A 2 -4.33 19.03 -12.65
CA ARG A 2 -5.16 17.84 -12.97
C ARG A 2 -4.42 16.50 -13.17
N ASN A 3 -3.14 16.51 -13.51
CA ASN A 3 -2.38 15.27 -13.76
C ASN A 3 -1.88 14.58 -12.48
N TRP A 4 -1.78 15.31 -11.37
CA TRP A 4 -1.22 14.80 -10.12
C TRP A 4 -2.15 13.82 -9.41
N PHE A 5 -3.43 14.20 -9.30
CA PHE A 5 -4.48 13.32 -8.79
C PHE A 5 -4.66 12.08 -9.65
N LYS A 6 -4.54 12.18 -10.98
CA LYS A 6 -4.61 11.01 -11.87
C LYS A 6 -3.45 10.04 -11.65
N GLN A 7 -2.23 10.55 -11.47
CA GLN A 7 -1.05 9.75 -11.14
C GLN A 7 -1.17 9.09 -9.77
N GLY A 8 -1.58 9.85 -8.74
CA GLY A 8 -1.87 9.32 -7.41
C GLY A 8 -2.92 8.22 -7.44
N ASN A 9 -3.98 8.39 -8.23
CA ASN A 9 -5.03 7.39 -8.35
C ASN A 9 -4.54 6.09 -9.02
N HIS A 10 -3.78 6.18 -10.11
CA HIS A 10 -3.20 4.99 -10.75
C HIS A 10 -2.25 4.23 -9.82
N VAL A 11 -1.37 4.94 -9.11
CA VAL A 11 -0.43 4.32 -8.16
C VAL A 11 -1.18 3.75 -6.95
N GLY A 12 -2.17 4.46 -6.42
CA GLY A 12 -3.01 3.98 -5.33
C GLY A 12 -3.77 2.71 -5.70
N ILE A 13 -4.42 2.68 -6.87
CA ILE A 13 -5.13 1.47 -7.36
C ILE A 13 -4.15 0.32 -7.56
N PHE A 14 -2.96 0.57 -8.13
CA PHE A 14 -1.93 -0.45 -8.27
C PHE A 14 -1.52 -1.05 -6.93
N LEU A 15 -1.30 -0.22 -5.90
CA LEU A 15 -0.96 -0.68 -4.55
C LEU A 15 -2.10 -1.45 -3.89
N ILE A 16 -3.36 -1.05 -4.10
CA ILE A 16 -4.53 -1.83 -3.63
C ILE A 16 -4.53 -3.22 -4.27
N LEU A 17 -4.36 -3.32 -5.59
CA LEU A 17 -4.35 -4.60 -6.29
C LEU A 17 -3.20 -5.49 -5.81
N LEU A 18 -2.02 -4.90 -5.63
CA LEU A 18 -0.87 -5.62 -5.08
C LEU A 18 -1.16 -6.14 -3.67
N PHE A 19 -1.75 -5.31 -2.80
CA PHE A 19 -2.16 -5.73 -1.46
C PHE A 19 -3.16 -6.89 -1.49
N ILE A 20 -4.17 -6.84 -2.37
CA ILE A 20 -5.15 -7.92 -2.52
C ILE A 20 -4.46 -9.22 -2.94
N VAL A 21 -3.53 -9.16 -3.90
CA VAL A 21 -2.76 -10.33 -4.32
C VAL A 21 -1.91 -10.87 -3.17
N CYS A 22 -1.22 -10.01 -2.41
CA CYS A 22 -0.44 -10.44 -1.25
C CYS A 22 -1.31 -11.08 -0.16
N PHE A 23 -2.48 -10.49 0.12
CA PHE A 23 -3.44 -11.02 1.08
C PHE A 23 -3.96 -12.39 0.62
N ALA A 24 -4.31 -12.56 -0.66
CA ALA A 24 -4.73 -13.85 -1.22
C ALA A 24 -3.58 -14.87 -1.23
N TRP A 25 -2.35 -14.43 -1.48
CA TRP A 25 -1.16 -15.28 -1.53
C TRP A 25 -0.88 -15.95 -0.19
N PHE A 26 -1.18 -15.29 0.93
CA PHE A 26 -1.09 -15.88 2.27
C PHE A 26 -1.89 -17.19 2.41
N TRP A 27 -3.05 -17.28 1.76
CA TRP A 27 -3.91 -18.45 1.78
C TRP A 27 -3.49 -19.49 0.73
N LEU A 28 -3.02 -19.05 -0.44
CA LEU A 28 -2.59 -19.94 -1.52
C LEU A 28 -1.26 -20.65 -1.21
N ARG A 29 -0.33 -19.97 -0.53
CA ARG A 29 1.00 -20.51 -0.21
C ARG A 29 1.38 -20.20 1.24
N PRO A 30 1.05 -21.08 2.20
CA PRO A 30 1.31 -20.87 3.63
C PRO A 30 2.79 -21.13 4.00
N VAL A 31 3.73 -20.64 3.19
CA VAL A 31 5.16 -20.75 3.47
C VAL A 31 5.60 -19.47 4.18
N HIS A 32 6.05 -19.59 5.43
CA HIS A 32 6.42 -18.48 6.31
C HIS A 32 5.29 -17.47 6.60
N GLN A 33 4.10 -17.97 6.94
CA GLN A 33 2.94 -17.13 7.32
C GLN A 33 3.26 -16.10 8.41
N GLY A 34 4.05 -16.48 9.42
CA GLY A 34 4.45 -15.55 10.48
C GLY A 34 5.29 -14.38 9.98
N LEU A 35 6.15 -14.58 8.97
CA LEU A 35 6.90 -13.49 8.36
C LEU A 35 5.98 -12.55 7.57
N HIS A 36 4.99 -13.11 6.88
CA HIS A 36 4.01 -12.31 6.13
C HIS A 36 3.18 -11.44 7.08
N GLU A 37 2.72 -11.99 8.21
CA GLU A 37 1.99 -11.25 9.24
C GLU A 37 2.84 -10.16 9.89
N GLN A 38 4.10 -10.46 10.25
CA GLN A 38 5.03 -9.47 10.81
C GLN A 38 5.31 -8.32 9.84
N MET A 39 5.48 -8.62 8.55
CA MET A 39 5.62 -7.56 7.54
C MET A 39 4.35 -6.71 7.45
N PHE A 40 3.16 -7.32 7.49
CA PHE A 40 1.92 -6.56 7.48
C PHE A 40 1.75 -5.69 8.73
N GLU A 41 2.09 -6.18 9.92
CA GLU A 41 2.10 -5.37 11.15
C GLU A 41 3.06 -4.18 11.07
N LEU A 42 4.20 -4.34 10.41
CA LEU A 42 5.19 -3.27 10.28
C LEU A 42 4.73 -2.17 9.31
N PHE A 43 4.13 -2.56 8.18
CA PHE A 43 3.71 -1.62 7.12
C PHE A 43 2.32 -1.03 7.36
N TYR A 44 1.42 -1.76 8.02
CA TYR A 44 0.03 -1.37 8.20
C TYR A 44 -0.29 -1.10 9.67
N TYR A 45 -0.67 0.14 9.95
CA TYR A 45 -0.96 0.55 11.32
C TYR A 45 -2.29 -0.06 11.79
N GLY A 46 -2.27 -0.74 12.93
CA GLY A 46 -3.45 -1.40 13.49
C GLY A 46 -3.80 -2.75 12.84
N PHE A 47 -2.90 -3.33 12.05
CA PHE A 47 -3.06 -4.70 11.56
C PHE A 47 -2.98 -5.67 12.75
N ARG A 48 -3.99 -6.54 12.92
CA ARG A 48 -4.03 -7.57 13.96
C ARG A 48 -4.45 -8.88 13.30
N GLY A 49 -3.49 -9.50 12.62
CA GLY A 49 -3.68 -10.75 11.88
C GLY A 49 -4.48 -10.61 10.58
N MET A 50 -4.64 -11.73 9.88
CA MET A 50 -5.34 -11.85 8.58
C MET A 50 -6.87 -11.85 8.72
N THR A 51 -7.43 -10.80 9.32
CA THR A 51 -8.88 -10.66 9.52
C THR A 51 -9.54 -9.73 8.49
N PHE A 52 -10.86 -9.84 8.30
CA PHE A 52 -11.62 -8.99 7.38
C PHE A 52 -11.50 -7.48 7.67
N PRO A 53 -11.51 -7.01 8.94
CA PRO A 53 -11.24 -5.61 9.25
C PRO A 53 -9.83 -5.16 8.84
N SER A 54 -8.83 -6.00 9.07
CA SER A 54 -7.44 -5.72 8.67
C SER A 54 -7.27 -5.67 7.15
N PHE A 55 -8.03 -6.46 6.40
CA PHE A 55 -8.09 -6.38 4.95
C PHE A 55 -8.63 -5.02 4.47
N ILE A 56 -9.75 -4.55 5.02
CA ILE A 56 -10.34 -3.24 4.66
C ILE A 56 -9.38 -2.10 5.01
N LEU A 57 -8.80 -2.14 6.21
CA LEU A 57 -7.82 -1.14 6.65
C LEU A 57 -6.59 -1.13 5.75
N GLY A 58 -6.09 -2.31 5.35
CA GLY A 58 -4.96 -2.45 4.45
C GLY A 58 -5.23 -1.88 3.06
N ILE A 59 -6.43 -2.06 2.50
CA ILE A 59 -6.83 -1.44 1.23
C ILE A 59 -6.78 0.09 1.34
N ILE A 60 -7.41 0.65 2.37
CA ILE A 60 -7.48 2.11 2.57
C ILE A 60 -6.07 2.67 2.74
N GLN A 61 -5.26 2.06 3.59
CA GLN A 61 -3.88 2.50 3.83
C GLN A 61 -3.02 2.39 2.57
N SER A 62 -3.13 1.31 1.80
CA SER A 62 -2.39 1.14 0.54
C SER A 62 -2.71 2.26 -0.47
N TYR A 63 -3.98 2.64 -0.54
CA TYR A 63 -4.42 3.76 -1.39
C TYR A 63 -3.83 5.09 -0.93
N VAL A 64 -3.89 5.37 0.38
CA VAL A 64 -3.33 6.60 0.98
C VAL A 64 -1.82 6.67 0.77
N TRP A 65 -1.10 5.57 0.97
CA TRP A 65 0.34 5.48 0.71
C TRP A 65 0.70 5.78 -0.75
N GLY A 66 -0.15 5.39 -1.71
CA GLY A 66 0.03 5.74 -3.12
C GLY A 66 0.02 7.26 -3.36
N TYR A 67 -0.91 7.98 -2.73
CA TYR A 67 -0.96 9.44 -2.81
C TYR A 67 0.22 10.10 -2.08
N ILE A 68 0.62 9.58 -0.91
CA ILE A 68 1.78 10.08 -0.18
C ILE A 68 3.06 9.88 -1.02
N GLY A 69 3.25 8.70 -1.61
CA GLY A 69 4.41 8.40 -2.45
C GLY A 69 4.51 9.31 -3.68
N VAL A 70 3.40 9.50 -4.41
CA VAL A 70 3.35 10.45 -5.53
C VAL A 70 3.56 11.89 -5.05
N THR A 71 3.05 12.24 -3.87
CA THR A 71 3.25 13.57 -3.29
C THR A 71 4.71 13.85 -3.00
N LEU A 72 5.38 12.93 -2.29
CA LEU A 72 6.80 13.00 -1.97
C LEU A 72 7.66 13.01 -3.23
N TRP A 73 7.32 12.21 -4.24
CA TRP A 73 8.03 12.18 -5.52
C TRP A 73 8.06 13.56 -6.19
N HIS A 74 6.93 14.25 -6.22
CA HIS A 74 6.85 15.58 -6.82
C HIS A 74 7.50 16.65 -5.94
N LEU A 75 7.45 16.53 -4.61
CA LEU A 75 8.20 17.41 -3.70
C LEU A 75 9.72 17.24 -3.90
N ALA A 76 10.22 16.00 -3.93
CA ALA A 76 11.63 15.68 -4.15
C ALA A 76 12.10 16.07 -5.56
N GLY A 77 11.26 15.86 -6.59
CA GLY A 77 11.56 16.25 -7.97
C GLY A 77 11.63 17.78 -8.16
N ARG A 78 10.97 18.57 -7.31
CA ARG A 78 11.11 20.04 -7.30
C ARG A 78 12.37 20.54 -6.59
N CYS A 79 13.08 19.69 -5.83
CA CYS A 79 14.40 20.00 -5.29
C CYS A 79 15.56 19.77 -6.28
N LYS A 80 15.31 19.23 -7.49
CA LYS A 80 16.35 19.02 -8.52
C LYS A 80 16.37 20.09 -9.62
N LYS A 81 15.80 21.26 -9.36
CA LYS A 81 15.76 22.38 -10.31
C LYS A 81 16.62 23.53 -9.80
N ASP A 82 17.90 23.24 -9.57
CA ASP A 82 18.99 24.21 -9.45
C ASP A 82 19.97 23.97 -10.60
#